data_AF-A0AAW6ZKU6-F1
#
_entry.id   AF-A0AAW6ZKU6-F1
#
_cell.length_a   1.000
_cell.length_b   1.000
_cell.length_c   1.000
_cell.angle_alpha   90.00
_cell.angle_beta   90.00
_cell.angle_gamma   90.00
#
_symmetry.space_group_name_H-M   'P 1'
#
loop_
_entity.id
_entity.type
_entity.pdbx_description
1 polymer ?
#
loop_
_entity_poly.entity_id
_entity_poly.type
_entity_poly.pdbx_seq_one_letter_code
_entity_poly.pdbx_strand_id
1 'polypeptide(L)'
;MPTPFLTGLGRVLDTAVGPDNWTGVPGWENRTGYTTRDGRPRGYDDIYGAIIHTTETNDSAFEKAAAGHRAYRDPEAPTLDVVADRWGTRGSHTYALLIARDGTVRLIAAGPGWQAGHGTWPTKVAGPNPGVRDGEANFHTIGISMDANGSAYPVTEPQLVALVKILVQLRKEWAPDRFEVMMHGEWQPVGYPGAEGRTDPTRIPGGWDAIRKAVDAGAWPVKPKPKPAATSSRPAPATGTYTVRPGDTLGRIAKAHATTWQALAKLNALADPHLIEVGQRLRVPAPPTHTVAKGEGLWTIARQHGLTIDQLANLNGLTRTSTIHPGQTLRVA
;
A
#
# COMPACT_ATOMS: atom_id res chain seq x y z
N MET A 1 -9.87 -25.09 17.07
CA MET A 1 -9.16 -24.05 17.85
C MET A 1 -8.73 -23.00 16.84
N PRO A 2 -9.13 -21.73 16.93
CA PRO A 2 -8.63 -20.72 16.00
C PRO A 2 -7.12 -20.61 16.23
N THR A 3 -6.36 -20.92 15.18
CA THR A 3 -4.90 -20.88 15.09
C THR A 3 -4.41 -19.45 15.42
N PRO A 4 -3.21 -19.26 16.02
CA PRO A 4 -2.73 -17.93 16.36
C PRO A 4 -2.35 -17.20 15.08
N PHE A 5 -3.27 -16.40 14.59
CA PHE A 5 -3.08 -15.48 13.47
C PHE A 5 -2.69 -14.11 14.03
N LEU A 6 -1.95 -13.29 13.27
CA LEU A 6 -1.79 -11.85 13.50
C LEU A 6 -3.13 -11.12 13.27
N THR A 7 -4.21 -11.56 13.92
CA THR A 7 -5.58 -11.06 13.79
C THR A 7 -5.69 -9.58 14.16
N GLY A 8 -4.77 -9.08 14.99
CA GLY A 8 -4.70 -7.66 15.35
C GLY A 8 -4.17 -6.75 14.24
N LEU A 9 -3.56 -7.28 13.18
CA LEU A 9 -2.93 -6.44 12.17
C LEU A 9 -3.95 -5.61 11.38
N GLY A 10 -5.11 -6.18 11.06
CA GLY A 10 -6.23 -5.41 10.48
C GLY A 10 -6.68 -4.26 11.38
N ARG A 11 -6.84 -4.50 12.69
CA ARG A 11 -7.20 -3.46 13.68
C ARG A 11 -6.13 -2.37 13.80
N VAL A 12 -4.85 -2.77 13.80
CA VAL A 12 -3.71 -1.84 13.79
C VAL A 12 -3.80 -0.95 12.55
N LEU A 13 -4.05 -1.52 11.37
CA LEU A 13 -4.18 -0.76 10.13
C LEU A 13 -5.40 0.16 10.13
N ASP A 14 -6.55 -0.31 10.61
CA ASP A 14 -7.75 0.51 10.79
C ASP A 14 -7.47 1.76 11.64
N THR A 15 -6.70 1.59 12.72
CA THR A 15 -6.36 2.70 13.61
C THR A 15 -5.26 3.59 13.02
N ALA A 16 -4.22 2.98 12.47
CA ALA A 16 -3.03 3.69 12.00
C ALA A 16 -3.30 4.49 10.72
N VAL A 17 -3.82 3.81 9.69
CA VAL A 17 -3.98 4.39 8.35
C VAL A 17 -5.45 4.63 8.00
N GLY A 18 -6.38 4.05 8.75
CA GLY A 18 -7.81 4.12 8.44
C GLY A 18 -8.26 2.95 7.56
N PRO A 19 -9.50 2.45 7.73
CA PRO A 19 -10.02 1.28 7.01
C PRO A 19 -10.06 1.47 5.48
N ASP A 20 -9.98 2.70 5.00
CA ASP A 20 -10.02 3.03 3.58
C ASP A 20 -8.62 3.02 2.91
N ASN A 21 -7.56 3.00 3.72
CA ASN A 21 -6.17 3.11 3.24
C ASN A 21 -5.42 1.78 3.32
N TRP A 22 -6.13 0.67 3.49
CA TRP A 22 -5.54 -0.65 3.36
C TRP A 22 -6.52 -1.66 2.75
N THR A 23 -5.97 -2.69 2.12
CA THR A 23 -6.75 -3.82 1.60
C THR A 23 -6.04 -5.14 1.88
N GLY A 24 -6.81 -6.15 2.26
CA GLY A 24 -6.33 -7.51 2.35
C GLY A 24 -6.11 -8.12 0.97
N VAL A 25 -4.94 -8.69 0.73
CA VAL A 25 -4.69 -9.52 -0.45
C VAL A 25 -5.54 -10.80 -0.31
N PRO A 26 -6.22 -11.31 -1.34
CA PRO A 26 -7.06 -12.49 -1.23
C PRO A 26 -6.39 -13.66 -0.51
N GLY A 27 -7.04 -14.11 0.57
CA GLY A 27 -6.58 -15.20 1.43
C GLY A 27 -5.48 -14.81 2.42
N TRP A 28 -5.20 -13.52 2.64
CA TRP A 28 -4.19 -13.05 3.59
C TRP A 28 -4.38 -13.64 5.00
N GLU A 29 -5.62 -13.86 5.43
CA GLU A 29 -5.92 -14.47 6.72
C GLU A 29 -5.34 -15.89 6.81
N ASN A 30 -5.26 -16.61 5.70
CA ASN A 30 -4.83 -18.00 5.64
C ASN A 30 -3.36 -18.16 5.24
N ARG A 31 -2.62 -17.07 4.98
CA ARG A 31 -1.21 -17.11 4.60
C ARG A 31 -0.33 -17.10 5.84
N THR A 32 0.45 -18.16 6.01
CA THR A 32 1.56 -18.21 6.96
C THR A 32 2.78 -18.77 6.23
N GLY A 33 3.92 -18.09 6.34
CA GLY A 33 5.17 -18.53 5.71
C GLY A 33 5.80 -19.72 6.44
N TYR A 34 5.35 -20.01 7.68
CA TYR A 34 5.96 -20.99 8.57
C TYR A 34 4.94 -21.75 9.43
N THR A 35 5.18 -23.05 9.56
CA THR A 35 4.85 -23.86 10.74
C THR A 35 6.15 -24.05 11.55
N THR A 36 6.12 -24.25 12.87
CA THR A 36 7.38 -24.56 13.59
C THR A 36 8.09 -25.77 12.99
N ARG A 37 9.39 -25.93 13.27
CA ARG A 37 10.13 -27.19 13.08
C ARG A 37 9.39 -28.44 13.62
N ASP A 38 8.53 -28.25 14.63
CA ASP A 38 7.76 -29.31 15.30
C ASP A 38 6.25 -29.29 14.96
N GLY A 39 5.84 -28.66 13.85
CA GLY A 39 4.45 -28.69 13.34
C GLY A 39 3.39 -27.91 14.13
N ARG A 40 3.75 -27.11 15.14
CA ARG A 40 2.81 -26.25 15.88
C ARG A 40 2.61 -24.88 15.19
N PRO A 41 1.43 -24.27 15.34
CA PRO A 41 1.22 -22.85 15.07
C PRO A 41 1.92 -21.99 16.14
N ARG A 42 2.77 -21.02 15.77
CA ARG A 42 3.39 -20.10 16.75
C ARG A 42 2.48 -18.89 17.01
N GLY A 43 2.28 -18.63 18.31
CA GLY A 43 1.55 -17.51 18.91
C GLY A 43 2.26 -16.17 18.78
N TYR A 44 1.50 -15.10 19.02
CA TYR A 44 1.94 -13.70 18.94
C TYR A 44 2.98 -13.30 20.02
N ASP A 45 3.10 -14.08 21.09
CA ASP A 45 3.85 -13.72 22.31
C ASP A 45 5.32 -13.36 22.04
N ASP A 46 5.85 -13.87 20.92
CA ASP A 46 7.24 -13.79 20.50
C ASP A 46 7.52 -12.77 19.38
N ILE A 47 6.58 -11.88 19.03
CA ILE A 47 6.88 -10.77 18.10
C ILE A 47 7.52 -9.62 18.88
N TYR A 48 8.81 -9.42 18.65
CA TYR A 48 9.63 -8.41 19.32
C TYR A 48 9.82 -7.15 18.48
N GLY A 49 9.40 -7.13 17.21
CA GLY A 49 9.57 -5.93 16.40
C GLY A 49 9.12 -6.03 14.95
N ALA A 50 9.46 -4.99 14.20
CA ALA A 50 9.28 -4.92 12.76
C ALA A 50 10.62 -4.69 12.07
N ILE A 51 10.87 -5.44 11.00
CA ILE A 51 11.99 -5.20 10.09
C ILE A 51 11.44 -4.49 8.86
N ILE A 52 12.04 -3.35 8.55
CA ILE A 52 11.60 -2.49 7.46
C ILE A 52 12.43 -2.78 6.22
N HIS A 53 11.73 -2.90 5.10
CA HIS A 53 12.27 -3.24 3.81
C HIS A 53 11.87 -2.17 2.79
N THR A 54 12.66 -2.05 1.74
CA THR A 54 12.14 -1.67 0.42
C THR A 54 12.02 -2.95 -0.39
N THR A 55 11.16 -2.98 -1.40
CA THR A 55 10.97 -4.23 -2.17
C THR A 55 12.24 -4.68 -2.91
N GLU A 56 13.27 -3.81 -3.01
CA GLU A 56 14.60 -4.06 -3.58
C GLU A 56 14.55 -4.80 -4.92
N THR A 57 13.44 -4.65 -5.65
CA THR A 57 13.26 -5.44 -6.86
C THR A 57 14.18 -4.89 -7.93
N ASN A 58 15.01 -5.76 -8.52
CA ASN A 58 15.57 -5.53 -9.85
C ASN A 58 14.47 -4.98 -10.75
N ASP A 59 14.75 -3.95 -11.56
CA ASP A 59 13.77 -3.23 -12.41
C ASP A 59 12.78 -4.18 -13.09
N SER A 60 13.22 -5.40 -13.41
CA SER A 60 12.44 -6.58 -13.75
C SER A 60 11.10 -6.80 -13.01
N ALA A 61 10.88 -6.42 -11.75
CA ALA A 61 9.56 -6.61 -11.12
C ALA A 61 8.56 -5.52 -11.52
N PHE A 62 9.00 -4.26 -11.55
CA PHE A 62 8.23 -3.16 -12.12
C PHE A 62 8.01 -3.39 -13.64
N GLU A 63 9.01 -3.91 -14.35
CA GLU A 63 8.92 -4.29 -15.77
C GLU A 63 8.02 -5.51 -15.99
N LYS A 64 8.09 -6.56 -15.16
CA LYS A 64 7.20 -7.75 -15.23
C LYS A 64 5.75 -7.36 -14.95
N ALA A 65 5.51 -6.41 -14.07
CA ALA A 65 4.18 -5.83 -13.83
C ALA A 65 3.67 -5.10 -15.08
N ALA A 66 4.52 -4.32 -15.75
CA ALA A 66 4.19 -3.66 -17.01
C ALA A 66 3.91 -4.66 -18.15
N ALA A 67 4.60 -5.80 -18.18
CA ALA A 67 4.47 -6.83 -19.21
C ALA A 67 3.24 -7.76 -19.04
N GLY A 68 2.49 -7.70 -17.92
CA GLY A 68 1.20 -8.37 -17.77
C GLY A 68 1.23 -9.86 -17.43
N HIS A 69 2.29 -10.36 -16.80
CA HIS A 69 2.51 -11.81 -16.60
C HIS A 69 1.97 -12.41 -15.26
N ARG A 70 1.28 -11.66 -14.39
CA ARG A 70 0.83 -12.12 -13.05
C ARG A 70 -0.52 -11.54 -12.57
N ALA A 71 -1.03 -12.06 -11.44
CA ALA A 71 -2.44 -12.06 -11.04
C ALA A 71 -2.94 -10.79 -10.31
N TYR A 72 -2.06 -9.93 -9.77
CA TYR A 72 -2.39 -8.70 -9.05
C TYR A 72 -1.83 -7.47 -9.78
N ARG A 73 -2.63 -6.94 -10.71
CA ARG A 73 -2.36 -5.67 -11.38
C ARG A 73 -2.73 -4.50 -10.47
N ASP A 74 -1.81 -4.11 -9.61
CA ASP A 74 -1.91 -2.88 -8.84
C ASP A 74 -0.91 -1.84 -9.36
N PRO A 75 -1.35 -0.76 -10.03
CA PRO A 75 -0.44 0.25 -10.57
C PRO A 75 0.31 1.00 -9.47
N GLU A 76 -0.24 1.08 -8.25
CA GLU A 76 0.39 1.73 -7.10
C GLU A 76 1.25 0.74 -6.29
N ALA A 77 1.08 -0.57 -6.50
CA ALA A 77 1.88 -1.62 -5.89
C ALA A 77 2.37 -2.66 -6.93
N PRO A 78 3.13 -2.27 -7.96
CA PRO A 78 3.55 -3.15 -9.05
C PRO A 78 4.34 -4.38 -8.59
N THR A 79 4.96 -4.35 -7.41
CA THR A 79 5.70 -5.51 -6.88
C THR A 79 4.85 -6.48 -6.05
N LEU A 80 3.56 -6.18 -5.84
CA LEU A 80 2.65 -6.98 -5.01
C LEU A 80 2.66 -8.46 -5.37
N ASP A 81 2.55 -8.79 -6.66
CA ASP A 81 2.58 -10.15 -7.19
C ASP A 81 3.86 -10.92 -6.87
N VAL A 82 4.98 -10.22 -6.72
CA VAL A 82 6.29 -10.81 -6.46
C VAL A 82 6.43 -11.12 -4.98
N VAL A 83 5.95 -10.23 -4.12
CA VAL A 83 6.11 -10.33 -2.67
C VAL A 83 5.00 -11.11 -1.99
N ALA A 84 3.80 -11.16 -2.59
CA ALA A 84 2.67 -11.91 -2.07
C ALA A 84 2.78 -13.41 -2.37
N ASP A 85 3.35 -13.77 -3.53
CA ASP A 85 3.52 -15.15 -3.99
C ASP A 85 4.98 -15.37 -4.44
N ARG A 86 5.87 -15.54 -3.46
CA ARG A 86 7.31 -15.74 -3.67
C ARG A 86 7.49 -16.94 -4.60
N TRP A 87 8.01 -16.66 -5.79
CA TRP A 87 8.35 -17.65 -6.81
C TRP A 87 7.18 -18.53 -7.30
N GLY A 88 5.94 -18.05 -7.18
CA GLY A 88 4.75 -18.79 -7.62
C GLY A 88 4.30 -19.90 -6.67
N THR A 89 4.93 -20.02 -5.49
CA THR A 89 4.51 -20.96 -4.45
C THR A 89 3.42 -20.28 -3.59
N ARG A 90 2.17 -20.67 -3.82
CA ARG A 90 1.01 -20.14 -3.09
C ARG A 90 1.16 -20.40 -1.58
N GLY A 91 1.14 -19.34 -0.78
CA GLY A 91 1.33 -19.41 0.69
C GLY A 91 2.73 -19.01 1.18
N SER A 92 3.71 -18.85 0.28
CA SER A 92 5.04 -18.34 0.61
C SER A 92 5.10 -16.84 0.30
N HIS A 93 4.80 -15.98 1.28
CA HIS A 93 4.95 -14.53 1.15
C HIS A 93 6.28 -14.05 1.72
N THR A 94 6.79 -12.94 1.18
CA THR A 94 8.00 -12.28 1.69
C THR A 94 7.64 -11.40 2.89
N TYR A 95 6.70 -10.47 2.72
CA TYR A 95 6.36 -9.45 3.72
C TYR A 95 4.92 -9.63 4.21
N ALA A 96 4.65 -9.25 5.46
CA ALA A 96 3.29 -9.21 5.99
C ALA A 96 2.51 -8.01 5.42
N LEU A 97 3.20 -6.88 5.25
CA LEU A 97 2.66 -5.64 4.70
C LEU A 97 3.49 -5.15 3.52
N LEU A 98 2.80 -4.67 2.48
CA LEU A 98 3.39 -3.86 1.41
C LEU A 98 2.70 -2.49 1.36
N ILE A 99 3.48 -1.41 1.45
CA ILE A 99 2.98 -0.05 1.32
C ILE A 99 3.16 0.40 -0.12
N ALA A 100 2.04 0.56 -0.82
CA ALA A 100 1.95 1.07 -2.18
C ALA A 100 2.50 2.50 -2.28
N ARG A 101 2.82 2.93 -3.50
CA ARG A 101 3.47 4.23 -3.76
C ARG A 101 2.62 5.43 -3.37
N ASP A 102 1.30 5.30 -3.40
CA ASP A 102 0.33 6.28 -2.93
C ASP A 102 0.12 6.28 -1.40
N GLY A 103 0.79 5.38 -0.67
CA GLY A 103 0.67 5.22 0.79
C GLY A 103 -0.44 4.27 1.23
N THR A 104 -1.22 3.71 0.32
CA THR A 104 -2.18 2.65 0.66
C THR A 104 -1.45 1.35 1.01
N VAL A 105 -2.02 0.55 1.90
CA VAL A 105 -1.36 -0.66 2.41
C VAL A 105 -2.02 -1.90 1.80
N ARG A 106 -1.21 -2.90 1.47
CA ARG A 106 -1.64 -4.25 1.12
C ARG A 106 -1.27 -5.16 2.28
N LEU A 107 -2.29 -5.69 2.95
CA LEU A 107 -2.13 -6.71 3.98
C LEU A 107 -2.00 -8.06 3.29
N ILE A 108 -0.78 -8.58 3.23
CA ILE A 108 -0.46 -9.78 2.46
C ILE A 108 -0.72 -11.03 3.28
N ALA A 109 -0.36 -11.02 4.57
CA ALA A 109 -0.44 -12.19 5.41
C ALA A 109 -0.63 -11.84 6.89
N ALA A 110 -1.41 -12.68 7.57
CA ALA A 110 -1.59 -12.65 9.02
C ALA A 110 -0.48 -13.43 9.76
N GLY A 111 0.73 -13.55 9.20
CA GLY A 111 1.81 -14.31 9.81
C GLY A 111 3.21 -13.91 9.32
N PRO A 112 4.26 -14.38 10.02
CA PRO A 112 5.65 -14.13 9.64
C PRO A 112 5.93 -14.60 8.21
N GLY A 113 6.63 -13.76 7.46
CA GLY A 113 7.04 -14.01 6.08
C GLY A 113 8.53 -14.29 5.94
N TRP A 114 8.96 -14.62 4.73
CA TRP A 114 10.35 -14.90 4.38
C TRP A 114 11.14 -13.60 4.14
N GLN A 115 11.31 -12.78 5.17
CA GLN A 115 11.78 -11.38 5.04
C GLN A 115 13.23 -11.11 5.46
N ALA A 116 13.72 -11.73 6.53
CA ALA A 116 14.98 -11.40 7.21
C ALA A 116 16.14 -12.35 6.91
N GLY A 117 15.89 -13.67 6.91
CA GLY A 117 16.97 -14.65 6.76
C GLY A 117 18.03 -14.59 7.88
N HIS A 118 19.28 -14.92 7.53
CA HIS A 118 20.42 -14.90 8.46
C HIS A 118 20.77 -13.49 8.94
N GLY A 119 21.19 -13.37 10.20
CA GLY A 119 21.55 -12.09 10.80
C GLY A 119 21.65 -12.17 12.31
N THR A 120 21.78 -11.01 12.94
CA THR A 120 21.89 -10.91 14.40
C THR A 120 21.08 -9.75 14.92
N TRP A 121 20.54 -9.90 16.14
CA TRP A 121 19.75 -8.85 16.76
C TRP A 121 20.62 -7.61 16.98
N PRO A 122 20.23 -6.43 16.46
CA PRO A 122 21.13 -5.29 16.40
C PRO A 122 21.14 -4.52 17.72
N THR A 123 21.72 -5.10 18.77
CA THR A 123 21.75 -4.57 20.16
C THR A 123 22.31 -3.15 20.33
N LYS A 124 22.95 -2.58 19.31
CA LYS A 124 23.43 -1.19 19.29
C LYS A 124 22.32 -0.17 18.99
N VAL A 125 21.22 -0.62 18.38
CA VAL A 125 20.14 0.23 17.85
C VAL A 125 18.75 -0.29 18.18
N ALA A 126 18.61 -1.60 18.36
CA ALA A 126 17.50 -2.25 19.03
C ALA A 126 17.93 -2.58 20.46
N GLY A 127 17.00 -2.61 21.41
CA GLY A 127 17.25 -2.99 22.80
C GLY A 127 17.91 -4.38 22.97
N PRO A 128 18.06 -4.85 24.22
CA PRO A 128 18.74 -6.11 24.50
C PRO A 128 18.12 -7.26 23.69
N ASN A 129 18.96 -8.14 23.14
CA ASN A 129 18.49 -9.27 22.34
C ASN A 129 17.55 -10.14 23.20
N PRO A 130 16.26 -10.29 22.83
CA PRO A 130 15.30 -11.06 23.61
C PRO A 130 15.48 -12.58 23.45
N GLY A 131 16.58 -13.03 22.85
CA GLY A 131 16.90 -14.44 22.62
C GLY A 131 16.75 -14.88 21.16
N VAL A 132 16.58 -13.94 20.24
CA VAL A 132 16.48 -14.21 18.79
C VAL A 132 17.84 -14.66 18.28
N ARG A 133 17.90 -15.88 17.73
CA ARG A 133 19.11 -16.47 17.17
C ARG A 133 19.29 -16.11 15.70
N ASP A 134 20.45 -16.44 15.17
CA ASP A 134 20.72 -16.35 13.73
C ASP A 134 19.67 -17.13 12.92
N GLY A 135 19.14 -16.50 11.87
CA GLY A 135 18.11 -17.06 11.01
C GLY A 135 16.69 -17.06 11.60
N GLU A 136 16.50 -16.61 12.84
CA GLU A 136 15.21 -16.71 13.52
C GLU A 136 14.37 -15.42 13.47
N ALA A 137 14.89 -14.30 12.98
CA ALA A 137 14.15 -13.04 12.92
C ALA A 137 12.81 -13.15 12.19
N ASN A 138 12.71 -14.00 11.16
CA ASN A 138 11.47 -14.26 10.46
C ASN A 138 10.34 -14.66 11.41
N PHE A 139 10.62 -15.42 12.46
CA PHE A 139 9.61 -15.90 13.42
C PHE A 139 9.25 -14.87 14.49
N HIS A 140 10.09 -13.86 14.64
CA HIS A 140 10.09 -12.95 15.78
C HIS A 140 9.81 -11.50 15.40
N THR A 141 9.65 -11.23 14.10
CA THR A 141 9.41 -9.89 13.60
C THR A 141 8.46 -9.92 12.41
N ILE A 142 7.74 -8.83 12.21
CA ILE A 142 6.95 -8.63 11.00
C ILE A 142 7.79 -7.92 9.94
N GLY A 143 7.73 -8.42 8.71
CA GLY A 143 8.32 -7.74 7.56
C GLY A 143 7.34 -6.72 6.99
N ILE A 144 7.73 -5.44 6.97
CA ILE A 144 6.98 -4.36 6.33
C ILE A 144 7.84 -3.81 5.19
N SER A 145 7.30 -3.81 3.98
CA SER A 145 8.02 -3.30 2.82
C SER A 145 7.32 -2.09 2.21
N MET A 146 8.09 -1.15 1.68
CA MET A 146 7.59 -0.09 0.81
C MET A 146 7.88 -0.47 -0.64
N ASP A 147 6.89 -0.30 -1.53
CA ASP A 147 7.07 -0.52 -2.96
C ASP A 147 7.99 0.53 -3.58
N ALA A 148 9.28 0.23 -3.61
CA ALA A 148 10.37 1.13 -3.98
C ALA A 148 11.62 0.31 -4.33
N ASN A 149 12.49 0.87 -5.17
CA ASN A 149 13.75 0.24 -5.52
C ASN A 149 14.94 1.21 -5.53
N GLY A 150 16.15 0.64 -5.54
CA GLY A 150 17.41 1.40 -5.54
C GLY A 150 17.70 2.14 -6.85
N SER A 151 16.98 1.82 -7.92
CA SER A 151 17.11 2.40 -9.27
C SER A 151 16.24 3.65 -9.42
N ALA A 152 15.06 3.52 -10.05
CA ALA A 152 14.25 4.63 -10.54
C ALA A 152 13.07 5.01 -9.62
N TYR A 153 12.76 4.19 -8.61
CA TYR A 153 11.54 4.33 -7.81
C TYR A 153 11.87 4.56 -6.32
N PRO A 154 12.26 5.79 -5.91
CA PRO A 154 12.58 6.09 -4.51
C PRO A 154 11.35 5.97 -3.60
N VAL A 155 11.54 5.91 -2.29
CA VAL A 155 10.43 5.93 -1.33
C VAL A 155 9.66 7.26 -1.40
N THR A 156 8.33 7.21 -1.40
CA THR A 156 7.46 8.41 -1.45
C THR A 156 7.11 8.94 -0.05
N GLU A 157 6.73 10.22 0.04
CA GLU A 157 6.24 10.79 1.30
C GLU A 157 4.96 10.09 1.81
N PRO A 158 3.95 9.76 0.98
CA PRO A 158 2.81 8.96 1.43
C PRO A 158 3.20 7.60 2.03
N GLN A 159 4.20 6.91 1.46
CA GLN A 159 4.71 5.65 2.01
C GLN A 159 5.27 5.84 3.42
N LEU A 160 6.07 6.89 3.64
CA LEU A 160 6.69 7.19 4.94
C LEU A 160 5.64 7.58 5.98
N VAL A 161 4.64 8.37 5.59
CA VAL A 161 3.51 8.73 6.46
C VAL A 161 2.75 7.48 6.90
N ALA A 162 2.41 6.58 5.98
CA ALA A 162 1.74 5.33 6.30
C ALA A 162 2.59 4.43 7.20
N LEU A 163 3.87 4.24 6.83
CA LEU A 163 4.82 3.43 7.59
C LEU A 163 4.93 3.90 9.04
N VAL A 164 5.18 5.18 9.27
CA VAL A 164 5.36 5.71 10.64
C VAL A 164 4.09 5.53 11.47
N LYS A 165 2.92 5.81 10.90
CA LYS A 165 1.64 5.58 11.60
C LYS A 165 1.46 4.12 12.02
N ILE A 166 1.79 3.19 11.13
CA ILE A 166 1.72 1.74 11.41
C ILE A 166 2.69 1.37 12.53
N LEU A 167 3.94 1.81 12.46
CA LEU A 167 4.97 1.49 13.46
C LEU A 167 4.63 2.06 14.85
N VAL A 168 4.15 3.30 14.90
CA VAL A 168 3.67 3.91 16.15
C VAL A 168 2.52 3.10 16.75
N GLN A 169 1.57 2.68 15.93
CA GLN A 169 0.43 1.90 16.39
C GLN A 169 0.81 0.48 16.82
N LEU A 170 1.74 -0.16 16.12
CA LEU A 170 2.28 -1.48 16.50
C LEU A 170 3.00 -1.42 17.85
N ARG A 171 3.88 -0.42 18.04
CA ARG A 171 4.52 -0.19 19.36
C ARG A 171 3.47 -0.07 20.44
N LYS A 172 2.46 0.78 20.22
CA LYS A 172 1.38 1.02 21.18
C LYS A 172 0.56 -0.24 21.52
N GLU A 173 0.18 -1.05 20.53
CA GLU A 173 -0.75 -2.16 20.73
C GLU A 173 -0.11 -3.49 21.10
N TRP A 174 1.10 -3.79 20.60
CA TRP A 174 1.63 -5.15 20.69
C TRP A 174 2.65 -5.30 21.80
N ALA A 175 3.57 -4.36 21.95
CA ALA A 175 4.57 -4.43 23.01
C ALA A 175 5.22 -3.05 23.29
N PRO A 176 4.53 -2.14 24.01
CA PRO A 176 4.95 -0.74 24.17
C PRO A 176 6.37 -0.58 24.75
N ASP A 177 6.81 -1.51 25.59
CA ASP A 177 8.10 -1.42 26.27
C ASP A 177 9.23 -2.22 25.60
N ARG A 178 8.92 -3.00 24.55
CA ARG A 178 9.90 -3.92 23.92
C ARG A 178 9.80 -4.04 22.40
N PHE A 179 8.90 -3.31 21.75
CA PHE A 179 8.69 -3.43 20.30
C PHE A 179 9.74 -2.62 19.54
N GLU A 180 10.67 -3.35 18.94
CA GLU A 180 11.80 -2.76 18.22
C GLU A 180 11.46 -2.49 16.74
N VAL A 181 12.07 -1.44 16.20
CA VAL A 181 11.97 -1.06 14.79
C VAL A 181 13.37 -1.02 14.24
N MET A 182 13.65 -1.87 13.25
CA MET A 182 14.98 -2.02 12.67
C MET A 182 14.92 -2.05 11.15
N MET A 183 15.98 -1.60 10.49
CA MET A 183 16.14 -1.87 9.06
C MET A 183 16.75 -3.25 8.85
N HIS A 184 16.50 -3.84 7.69
CA HIS A 184 17.07 -5.13 7.34
C HIS A 184 18.60 -5.13 7.35
N GLY A 185 19.24 -4.04 6.91
CA GLY A 185 20.69 -3.88 7.00
C GLY A 185 21.24 -3.75 8.43
N GLU A 186 20.42 -3.50 9.44
CA GLU A 186 20.84 -3.58 10.84
C GLU A 186 20.81 -5.02 11.34
N TRP A 187 19.82 -5.81 10.90
CA TRP A 187 19.75 -7.25 11.18
C TRP A 187 20.86 -8.03 10.49
N GLN A 188 21.10 -7.77 9.20
CA GLN A 188 22.13 -8.41 8.39
C GLN A 188 23.14 -7.36 7.90
N PRO A 189 24.04 -6.86 8.78
CA PRO A 189 24.98 -5.81 8.41
C PRO A 189 25.97 -6.26 7.33
N VAL A 190 26.51 -5.30 6.58
CA VAL A 190 27.62 -5.54 5.64
C VAL A 190 28.79 -6.21 6.37
N GLY A 191 29.26 -7.33 5.81
CA GLY A 191 30.29 -8.16 6.44
C GLY A 191 29.75 -9.22 7.41
N TYR A 192 28.43 -9.43 7.50
CA TYR A 192 27.87 -10.56 8.24
C TYR A 192 28.38 -11.90 7.67
N PRO A 193 28.91 -12.82 8.50
CA PRO A 193 29.46 -14.08 8.01
C PRO A 193 28.46 -14.89 7.16
N GLY A 194 28.89 -15.31 5.97
CA GLY A 194 28.06 -16.13 5.08
C GLY A 194 26.97 -15.37 4.31
N ALA A 195 26.98 -14.04 4.33
CA ALA A 195 26.09 -13.21 3.51
C ALA A 195 26.81 -11.96 2.98
N GLU A 196 26.28 -11.39 1.89
CA GLU A 196 26.80 -10.15 1.30
C GLU A 196 26.46 -8.89 2.13
N GLY A 197 25.56 -9.04 3.11
CA GLY A 197 24.98 -7.93 3.88
C GLY A 197 23.81 -7.27 3.17
N ARG A 198 22.97 -6.58 3.95
CA ARG A 198 21.77 -5.88 3.48
C ARG A 198 21.88 -4.40 3.72
N THR A 199 21.15 -3.63 2.91
CA THR A 199 21.14 -2.16 2.99
C THR A 199 19.75 -1.57 2.94
N ASP A 200 18.72 -2.38 2.74
CA ASP A 200 17.33 -1.95 2.79
C ASP A 200 16.86 -1.61 4.21
N PRO A 201 15.91 -0.66 4.32
CA PRO A 201 15.27 0.09 3.24
C PRO A 201 16.19 1.15 2.62
N THR A 202 16.25 1.20 1.29
CA THR A 202 17.10 2.16 0.56
C THR A 202 16.31 3.38 0.07
N ARG A 203 17.02 4.45 -0.32
CA ARG A 203 16.42 5.67 -0.93
C ARG A 203 15.36 6.37 -0.07
N ILE A 204 15.48 6.28 1.25
CA ILE A 204 14.63 7.04 2.18
C ILE A 204 15.07 8.51 2.21
N PRO A 205 14.17 9.47 1.99
CA PRO A 205 14.44 10.89 2.25
C PRO A 205 14.87 11.11 3.71
N GLY A 206 16.08 11.63 3.91
CA GLY A 206 16.66 11.81 5.25
C GLY A 206 17.24 10.54 5.88
N GLY A 207 17.24 9.42 5.17
CA GLY A 207 17.82 8.15 5.61
C GLY A 207 17.00 7.44 6.69
N TRP A 208 17.53 6.29 7.14
CA TRP A 208 16.88 5.45 8.16
C TRP A 208 16.63 6.18 9.48
N ASP A 209 17.56 7.03 9.91
CA ASP A 209 17.43 7.81 11.15
C ASP A 209 16.23 8.77 11.13
N ALA A 210 15.81 9.24 9.95
CA ALA A 210 14.61 10.06 9.82
C ALA A 210 13.34 9.26 10.17
N ILE A 211 13.27 7.97 9.81
CA ILE A 211 12.14 7.10 10.18
C ILE A 211 12.14 6.89 11.69
N ARG A 212 13.28 6.54 12.30
CA ARG A 212 13.37 6.38 13.75
C ARG A 212 12.86 7.62 14.50
N LYS A 213 13.41 8.79 14.15
CA LYS A 213 13.01 10.05 14.74
C LYS A 213 11.52 10.33 14.56
N ALA A 214 10.95 9.99 13.40
CA ALA A 214 9.53 10.16 13.14
C ALA A 214 8.65 9.20 13.97
N VAL A 215 9.07 7.95 14.16
CA VAL A 215 8.37 7.00 15.03
C VAL A 215 8.42 7.48 16.47
N ASP A 216 9.57 7.94 16.96
CA ASP A 216 9.71 8.48 18.32
C ASP A 216 8.91 9.78 18.51
N ALA A 217 8.80 10.60 17.47
CA ALA A 217 7.94 11.78 17.44
C ALA A 217 6.43 11.45 17.24
N GLY A 218 6.09 10.20 16.94
CA GLY A 218 4.72 9.76 16.68
C GLY A 218 4.16 10.11 15.30
N ALA A 219 4.92 10.79 14.44
CA ALA A 219 4.48 11.19 13.10
C ALA A 219 5.64 11.51 12.15
N TRP A 220 5.45 11.23 10.86
CA TRP A 220 6.36 11.67 9.81
C TRP A 220 6.22 13.19 9.57
N PRO A 221 7.32 13.96 9.52
CA PRO A 221 7.26 15.39 9.23
C PRO A 221 6.88 15.61 7.76
N VAL A 222 5.62 15.92 7.52
CA VAL A 222 5.13 16.29 6.18
C VAL A 222 5.52 17.74 5.91
N LYS A 223 6.22 17.99 4.80
CA LYS A 223 6.46 19.38 4.40
C LYS A 223 5.10 20.01 4.11
N PRO A 224 4.79 21.22 4.63
CA PRO A 224 3.55 21.90 4.25
C PRO A 224 3.55 22.03 2.72
N LYS A 225 2.68 21.27 2.04
CA LYS A 225 2.46 21.48 0.62
C LYS A 225 2.09 22.95 0.48
N PRO A 226 2.77 23.74 -0.38
CA PRO A 226 2.42 25.15 -0.54
C PRO A 226 0.92 25.21 -0.75
N LYS A 227 0.24 25.93 0.16
CA LYS A 227 -1.19 26.18 0.07
C LYS A 227 -1.42 26.61 -1.39
N PRO A 228 -2.25 25.92 -2.17
CA PRO A 228 -2.57 26.38 -3.50
C PRO A 228 -2.92 27.87 -3.36
N ALA A 229 -2.23 28.74 -4.10
CA ALA A 229 -2.63 30.13 -4.18
C ALA A 229 -4.13 30.14 -4.37
N ALA A 230 -4.86 30.94 -3.58
CA ALA A 230 -6.31 30.92 -3.55
C ALA A 230 -6.87 31.25 -4.94
N THR A 231 -7.00 30.24 -5.78
CA THR A 231 -7.80 30.27 -6.98
C THR A 231 -9.21 29.98 -6.49
N SER A 232 -10.06 30.97 -6.73
CA SER A 232 -11.53 30.98 -6.69
C SER A 232 -12.18 29.67 -6.23
N SER A 233 -12.97 29.73 -5.15
CA SER A 233 -13.96 28.75 -4.71
C SER A 233 -14.16 27.59 -5.70
N ARG A 234 -13.44 26.47 -5.48
CA ARG A 234 -13.70 25.24 -6.23
C ARG A 234 -15.20 24.94 -6.06
N PRO A 235 -15.99 24.90 -7.14
CA PRO A 235 -17.38 24.48 -7.05
C PRO A 235 -17.44 23.13 -6.32
N ALA A 236 -18.49 22.91 -5.52
CA ALA A 236 -18.73 21.59 -4.94
C ALA A 236 -18.57 20.54 -6.06
N PRO A 237 -17.91 19.39 -5.78
CA PRO A 237 -17.73 18.37 -6.80
C PRO A 237 -19.10 18.08 -7.42
N ALA A 238 -19.21 18.22 -8.73
CA ALA A 238 -20.46 17.92 -9.41
C ALA A 238 -20.87 16.49 -9.05
N THR A 239 -22.14 16.28 -8.72
CA THR A 239 -22.67 14.95 -8.35
C THR A 239 -23.54 14.45 -9.50
N GLY A 240 -23.25 13.25 -9.99
CA GLY A 240 -24.13 12.50 -10.89
C GLY A 240 -25.15 11.66 -10.12
N THR A 241 -26.03 10.96 -10.85
CA THR A 241 -26.93 9.95 -10.28
C THR A 241 -26.72 8.61 -10.98
N TYR A 242 -26.67 7.53 -10.21
CA TYR A 242 -26.60 6.16 -10.68
C TYR A 242 -27.81 5.38 -10.16
N THR A 243 -28.46 4.59 -11.01
CA THR A 243 -29.55 3.69 -10.62
C THR A 243 -29.00 2.29 -10.48
N VAL A 244 -29.09 1.72 -9.27
CA VAL A 244 -28.62 0.37 -8.93
C VAL A 244 -29.30 -0.66 -9.83
N ARG A 245 -28.51 -1.56 -10.42
CA ARG A 245 -28.93 -2.63 -11.34
C ARG A 245 -28.80 -4.00 -10.68
N PRO A 246 -29.48 -5.03 -11.20
CA PRO A 246 -29.29 -6.40 -10.71
C PRO A 246 -27.81 -6.81 -10.74
N GLY A 247 -27.29 -7.27 -9.60
CA GLY A 247 -25.90 -7.72 -9.45
C GLY A 247 -24.89 -6.64 -9.04
N ASP A 248 -25.33 -5.39 -8.89
CA ASP A 248 -24.49 -4.33 -8.37
C ASP A 248 -24.16 -4.52 -6.89
N THR A 249 -23.00 -4.01 -6.51
CA THR A 249 -22.63 -3.79 -5.11
C THR A 249 -22.14 -2.36 -4.97
N LEU A 250 -22.24 -1.79 -3.77
CA LEU A 250 -21.77 -0.43 -3.52
C LEU A 250 -20.28 -0.26 -3.87
N GLY A 251 -19.48 -1.32 -3.65
CA GLY A 251 -18.08 -1.43 -4.08
C GLY A 251 -17.87 -1.36 -5.59
N ARG A 252 -18.68 -2.08 -6.38
CA ARG A 252 -18.59 -2.05 -7.85
C ARG A 252 -18.98 -0.69 -8.40
N ILE A 253 -20.04 -0.09 -7.88
CA ILE A 253 -20.51 1.23 -8.29
C ILE A 253 -19.46 2.28 -7.93
N ALA A 254 -18.96 2.27 -6.70
CA ALA A 254 -17.92 3.20 -6.26
C ALA A 254 -16.66 3.13 -7.13
N LYS A 255 -16.19 1.91 -7.43
CA LYS A 255 -15.04 1.69 -8.31
C LYS A 255 -15.29 2.25 -9.72
N ALA A 256 -16.49 2.05 -10.28
CA ALA A 256 -16.86 2.59 -11.59
C ALA A 256 -16.93 4.13 -11.62
N HIS A 257 -17.06 4.77 -10.45
CA HIS A 257 -17.13 6.22 -10.29
C HIS A 257 -15.88 6.80 -9.62
N ALA A 258 -14.75 6.08 -9.68
CA ALA A 258 -13.47 6.50 -9.12
C ALA A 258 -13.58 6.99 -7.66
N THR A 259 -14.38 6.29 -6.85
CA THR A 259 -14.60 6.59 -5.44
C THR A 259 -14.58 5.31 -4.60
N THR A 260 -14.71 5.43 -3.29
CA THR A 260 -14.82 4.28 -2.38
C THR A 260 -16.27 4.04 -2.00
N TRP A 261 -16.61 2.80 -1.64
CA TRP A 261 -18.00 2.49 -1.25
C TRP A 261 -18.39 3.23 0.02
N GLN A 262 -17.43 3.55 0.90
CA GLN A 262 -17.60 4.35 2.10
C GLN A 262 -17.92 5.81 1.76
N ALA A 263 -17.15 6.42 0.86
CA ALA A 263 -17.41 7.77 0.39
C ALA A 263 -18.77 7.84 -0.34
N LEU A 264 -19.10 6.80 -1.11
CA LEU A 264 -20.39 6.67 -1.77
C LEU A 264 -21.53 6.45 -0.77
N ALA A 265 -21.34 5.63 0.27
CA ALA A 265 -22.32 5.42 1.34
C ALA A 265 -22.60 6.72 2.08
N LYS A 266 -21.54 7.44 2.44
CA LYS A 266 -21.61 8.73 3.13
C LYS A 266 -22.28 9.79 2.26
N LEU A 267 -21.93 9.87 0.97
CA LEU A 267 -22.53 10.78 0.00
C LEU A 267 -24.05 10.57 -0.12
N ASN A 268 -24.50 9.34 0.10
CA ASN A 268 -25.90 8.94 0.03
C ASN A 268 -26.59 8.81 1.38
N ALA A 269 -25.89 9.11 2.49
CA ALA A 269 -26.36 8.89 3.85
C ALA A 269 -26.98 7.50 4.05
N LEU A 270 -26.34 6.45 3.51
CA LEU A 270 -26.84 5.07 3.65
C LEU A 270 -26.73 4.62 5.10
N ALA A 271 -27.85 4.16 5.66
CA ALA A 271 -27.91 3.61 7.02
C ALA A 271 -27.18 2.26 7.12
N ASP A 272 -27.29 1.42 6.09
CA ASP A 272 -26.53 0.19 5.93
C ASP A 272 -25.83 0.19 4.55
N PRO A 273 -24.50 0.38 4.49
CA PRO A 273 -23.74 0.35 3.25
C PRO A 273 -23.70 -1.02 2.53
N HIS A 274 -24.09 -2.10 3.21
CA HIS A 274 -24.13 -3.45 2.64
C HIS A 274 -25.47 -3.79 1.98
N LEU A 275 -26.50 -2.96 2.18
CA LEU A 275 -27.82 -3.16 1.63
C LEU A 275 -28.17 -2.03 0.65
N ILE A 276 -27.98 -2.31 -0.64
CA ILE A 276 -28.50 -1.47 -1.73
C ILE A 276 -29.52 -2.26 -2.55
N GLU A 277 -30.61 -1.60 -2.94
CA GLU A 277 -31.72 -2.24 -3.64
C GLU A 277 -31.68 -1.94 -5.14
N VAL A 278 -32.03 -2.93 -5.96
CA VAL A 278 -32.19 -2.72 -7.41
C VAL A 278 -33.23 -1.62 -7.65
N GLY A 279 -32.89 -0.63 -8.46
CA GLY A 279 -33.71 0.55 -8.72
C GLY A 279 -33.43 1.74 -7.78
N GLN A 280 -32.68 1.54 -6.69
CA GLN A 280 -32.26 2.63 -5.81
C GLN A 280 -31.39 3.63 -6.57
N ARG A 281 -31.64 4.94 -6.37
CA ARG A 281 -30.85 6.01 -6.97
C ARG A 281 -29.80 6.50 -5.99
N LEU A 282 -28.53 6.33 -6.35
CA LEU A 282 -27.39 6.83 -5.60
C LEU A 282 -26.81 8.09 -6.26
N ARG A 283 -26.54 9.12 -5.47
CA ARG A 283 -25.63 10.19 -5.80
C ARG A 283 -24.23 9.60 -5.96
N VAL A 284 -23.59 9.87 -7.08
CA VAL A 284 -22.20 9.45 -7.34
C VAL A 284 -21.37 10.70 -7.62
N PRO A 285 -20.05 10.70 -7.32
CA PRO A 285 -19.17 11.74 -7.85
C PRO A 285 -19.32 11.81 -9.37
N ALA A 286 -19.43 13.01 -9.92
CA ALA A 286 -19.35 13.17 -11.36
C ALA A 286 -17.95 12.73 -11.82
N PRO A 287 -17.84 12.10 -13.00
CA PRO A 287 -16.55 11.80 -13.59
C PRO A 287 -15.72 13.09 -13.63
N PRO A 288 -14.44 13.06 -13.22
CA PRO A 288 -13.58 14.22 -13.36
C PRO A 288 -13.52 14.63 -14.83
N THR A 289 -13.53 15.93 -15.06
CA THR A 289 -13.47 16.51 -16.40
C THR A 289 -12.30 17.46 -16.54
N HIS A 290 -11.74 17.53 -17.74
CA HIS A 290 -10.69 18.45 -18.15
C HIS A 290 -11.21 19.37 -19.25
N THR A 291 -11.09 20.68 -19.06
CA THR A 291 -11.38 21.66 -20.11
C THR A 291 -10.12 21.89 -20.93
N VAL A 292 -10.19 21.58 -22.22
CA VAL A 292 -9.08 21.70 -23.17
C VAL A 292 -8.59 23.15 -23.21
N ALA A 293 -7.32 23.37 -22.92
CA ALA A 293 -6.65 24.65 -23.04
C ALA A 293 -6.08 24.86 -24.46
N LYS A 294 -5.75 26.11 -24.79
CA LYS A 294 -5.12 26.45 -26.07
C LYS A 294 -3.78 25.71 -26.22
N GLY A 295 -3.65 24.91 -27.27
CA GLY A 295 -2.43 24.15 -27.58
C GLY A 295 -2.38 22.74 -26.99
N GLU A 296 -3.41 22.31 -26.24
CA GLU A 296 -3.49 20.92 -25.77
C GLU A 296 -4.03 19.98 -26.85
N GLY A 297 -3.52 18.74 -26.86
CA GLY A 297 -4.02 17.64 -27.67
C GLY A 297 -4.41 16.45 -26.82
N LEU A 298 -5.10 15.46 -27.42
CA LEU A 298 -5.49 14.23 -26.73
C LEU A 298 -4.29 13.54 -26.06
N TRP A 299 -3.11 13.59 -26.68
CA TRP A 299 -1.89 13.02 -26.10
C TRP A 299 -1.45 13.71 -24.81
N THR A 300 -1.39 15.05 -24.79
CA THR A 300 -0.93 15.80 -23.61
C THR A 300 -1.91 15.64 -22.44
N ILE A 301 -3.21 15.66 -22.73
CA ILE A 301 -4.27 15.49 -21.72
C ILE A 301 -4.27 14.05 -21.20
N ALA A 302 -4.22 13.05 -22.08
CA ALA A 302 -4.21 11.64 -21.66
C ALA A 302 -3.03 11.36 -20.73
N ARG A 303 -1.82 11.81 -21.11
CA ARG A 303 -0.61 11.66 -20.30
C ARG A 303 -0.72 12.34 -18.93
N GLN A 304 -1.31 13.54 -18.87
CA GLN A 304 -1.50 14.27 -17.62
C GLN A 304 -2.41 13.51 -16.63
N HIS A 305 -3.40 12.78 -17.15
CA HIS A 305 -4.38 12.04 -16.36
C HIS A 305 -4.09 10.54 -16.28
N GLY A 306 -2.90 10.09 -16.72
CA GLY A 306 -2.51 8.68 -16.66
C GLY A 306 -3.28 7.75 -17.60
N LEU A 307 -3.91 8.29 -18.65
CA LEU A 307 -4.64 7.55 -19.67
C LEU A 307 -3.79 7.37 -20.93
N THR A 308 -4.11 6.34 -21.73
CA THR A 308 -3.70 6.30 -23.14
C THR A 308 -4.59 7.24 -23.98
N ILE A 309 -4.12 7.62 -25.17
CA ILE A 309 -4.94 8.41 -26.11
C ILE A 309 -6.26 7.67 -26.39
N ASP A 310 -6.21 6.36 -26.63
CA ASP A 310 -7.39 5.57 -26.95
C ASP A 310 -8.37 5.52 -25.77
N GLN A 311 -7.88 5.41 -24.53
CA GLN A 311 -8.73 5.45 -23.34
C GLN A 311 -9.44 6.81 -23.21
N LEU A 312 -8.70 7.90 -23.32
CA LEU A 312 -9.28 9.25 -23.27
C LEU A 312 -10.26 9.48 -24.41
N ALA A 313 -9.92 9.05 -25.63
CA ALA A 313 -10.77 9.22 -26.80
C ALA A 313 -12.08 8.43 -26.64
N ASN A 314 -11.99 7.14 -26.32
CA ASN A 314 -13.16 6.27 -26.17
C ASN A 314 -14.10 6.75 -25.04
N LEU A 315 -13.53 7.22 -23.92
CA LEU A 315 -14.30 7.77 -22.79
C LEU A 315 -15.18 8.98 -23.20
N ASN A 316 -14.77 9.67 -24.26
CA ASN A 316 -15.41 10.87 -24.77
C ASN A 316 -16.14 10.68 -26.11
N GLY A 317 -16.28 9.44 -26.59
CA GLY A 317 -16.87 9.15 -27.91
C GLY A 317 -16.05 9.72 -29.07
N LEU A 318 -14.74 9.89 -28.88
CA LEU A 318 -13.79 10.37 -29.86
C LEU A 318 -12.94 9.21 -30.39
N THR A 319 -12.17 9.46 -31.45
CA THR A 319 -11.10 8.58 -31.92
C THR A 319 -9.74 9.21 -31.58
N ARG A 320 -8.67 8.41 -31.61
CA ARG A 320 -7.29 8.90 -31.41
C ARG A 320 -6.86 10.01 -32.38
N THR A 321 -7.55 10.15 -33.50
CA THR A 321 -7.30 11.19 -34.51
C THR A 321 -8.34 12.32 -34.48
N SER A 322 -9.27 12.31 -33.52
CA SER A 322 -10.23 13.39 -33.37
C SER A 322 -9.53 14.69 -32.97
N THR A 323 -9.89 15.77 -33.65
CA THR A 323 -9.51 17.12 -33.26
C THR A 323 -10.31 17.53 -32.03
N ILE A 324 -9.61 18.06 -31.02
CA ILE A 324 -10.22 18.70 -29.85
C ILE A 324 -9.99 20.21 -29.91
N HIS A 325 -10.91 20.99 -29.35
CA HIS A 325 -10.85 22.45 -29.41
C HIS A 325 -10.73 23.07 -28.01
N PRO A 326 -10.03 24.20 -27.86
CA PRO A 326 -9.99 24.92 -26.59
C PRO A 326 -11.39 25.25 -26.09
N GLY A 327 -11.64 25.03 -24.79
CA GLY A 327 -12.96 25.15 -24.16
C GLY A 327 -13.81 23.88 -24.20
N GLN A 328 -13.44 22.87 -25.00
CA GLN A 328 -14.09 21.57 -24.97
C GLN A 328 -13.88 20.89 -23.61
N THR A 329 -14.91 20.23 -23.09
CA THR A 329 -14.82 19.49 -21.83
C THR A 329 -14.74 18.00 -22.11
N LEU A 330 -13.67 17.36 -21.64
CA LEU A 330 -13.42 15.92 -21.76
C LEU A 330 -13.54 15.26 -20.39
N ARG A 331 -14.20 14.11 -20.32
CA ARG A 331 -14.12 13.18 -19.18
C ARG A 331 -12.72 12.57 -19.13
N VAL A 332 -12.17 12.42 -17.93
CA VAL A 332 -10.78 11.93 -17.73
C VAL A 332 -10.65 10.80 -16.70
N ALA A 333 -11.77 10.26 -16.20
CA ALA A 333 -11.82 8.98 -15.49
C ALA A 333 -13.20 8.33 -15.66
#